data_AF-A0A928Z1K3-F1
#
_entry.id   AF-A0A928Z1K3-F1
#
_cell.length_a   1.000
_cell.length_b   1.000
_cell.length_c   1.000
_cell.angle_alpha   90.00
_cell.angle_beta   90.00
_cell.angle_gamma   90.00
#
_symmetry.space_group_name_H-M   'P 1'
#
loop_
_entity.id
_entity.type
_entity.pdbx_description
1 polymer ?
#
loop_
_entity_poly.entity_id
_entity_poly.type
_entity_poly.pdbx_seq_one_letter_code
_entity_poly.pdbx_strand_id
1 'polypeptide(L)'
;YLNASIPLRVGEEINQRQVLRDLASVQYSRNDLDLGRGKFRVKGDVLEIGPAYEDRIIRVEFFGDEIDAIRYVDPVTGATLQSMEAVSIYPARHFVTPEDRLQIACDEIELELKHRLIELESEGKLLEAQRLEQRTRYDLEVLREVGFCNGVENYSRHLAGRQPGEQPECLLNYFPKDWLLAIDESHVTIPQIRGMYNGDQARKKVLIDHGFRLPSAADNRPLKAEEFWNRVNQCVFISATPGDWELEISEDRVVEQIIRPTGVLDPEVFVRPTQGQVDDLLHEIQTRVDKRERTLVTTLTKRMAEDLTEYFQERGVRVRYLHSEINSIERIEILQDLREGTFDVLIGVNLLREGLDLPEVSLVAILDADKEGFLRAKRSLIQTIGRAARHVEGKAILYADNLTDSMAAAIEETERRRAIQIEYNEKHGIVPKPIVKKSNNAILAFLEVSRRLNSQELEQVYEKADEIPLENIPTLITQLEAQMKEAAKKMEFEEAAKYRDRIKHLRDKMLGQRN
;
A
#
# COMPACT_ATOMS: atom_id res chain seq x y z
N TYR A 1 23.84 -7.08 5.21
CA TYR A 1 22.69 -7.02 6.14
C TYR A 1 22.73 -8.14 7.19
N LEU A 2 22.66 -9.44 6.82
CA LEU A 2 22.73 -10.56 7.79
C LEU A 2 24.05 -10.58 8.59
N ASN A 3 25.18 -10.31 7.94
CA ASN A 3 26.49 -10.25 8.60
C ASN A 3 26.64 -9.10 9.61
N ALA A 4 25.73 -8.10 9.56
CA ALA A 4 25.70 -6.98 10.49
C ALA A 4 24.63 -7.19 11.58
N SER A 5 24.07 -8.40 11.71
CA SER A 5 23.17 -8.72 12.81
C SER A 5 23.97 -8.96 14.10
N ILE A 6 23.38 -8.59 15.24
CA ILE A 6 23.96 -8.78 16.56
C ILE A 6 23.28 -10.00 17.18
N PRO A 7 23.91 -11.18 17.18
CA PRO A 7 23.38 -12.34 17.89
C PRO A 7 23.52 -12.11 19.39
N LEU A 8 22.49 -12.48 20.14
CA LEU A 8 22.47 -12.49 21.60
C LEU A 8 21.90 -13.83 22.05
N ARG A 9 22.60 -14.52 22.95
CA ARG A 9 22.16 -15.80 23.51
C ARG A 9 22.19 -15.78 25.03
N VAL A 10 21.19 -16.42 25.65
CA VAL A 10 21.19 -16.64 27.10
C VAL A 10 22.39 -17.50 27.50
N GLY A 11 23.09 -17.11 28.55
CA GLY A 11 24.34 -17.73 29.03
C GLY A 11 25.60 -17.31 28.27
N GLU A 12 25.50 -16.35 27.35
CA GLU A 12 26.67 -15.79 26.66
C GLU A 12 27.37 -14.74 27.53
N GLU A 13 28.68 -14.87 27.69
CA GLU A 13 29.51 -13.84 28.32
C GLU A 13 29.77 -12.70 27.32
N ILE A 14 29.08 -11.58 27.51
CA ILE A 14 29.21 -10.39 26.70
C ILE A 14 29.09 -9.12 27.54
N ASN A 15 30.03 -8.20 27.35
CA ASN A 15 30.01 -6.93 28.06
C ASN A 15 28.85 -6.06 27.56
N GLN A 16 27.97 -5.62 28.47
CA GLN A 16 26.82 -4.80 28.13
C GLN A 16 27.21 -3.56 27.30
N ARG A 17 28.33 -2.90 27.61
CA ARG A 17 28.78 -1.70 26.86
C ARG A 17 29.21 -2.02 25.44
N GLN A 18 29.68 -3.24 25.18
CA GLN A 18 29.99 -3.69 23.83
C GLN A 18 28.70 -3.81 23.01
N VAL A 19 27.65 -4.42 23.58
CA VAL A 19 26.33 -4.52 22.94
C VAL A 19 25.77 -3.13 22.59
N LEU A 20 25.94 -2.12 23.45
CA LEU A 20 25.50 -0.75 23.14
C LEU A 20 26.25 -0.14 21.95
N ARG A 21 27.56 -0.41 21.82
CA ARG A 21 28.37 0.05 20.68
C ARG A 21 27.96 -0.65 19.40
N ASP A 22 27.70 -1.95 19.48
CA ASP A 22 27.24 -2.73 18.34
C ASP A 22 25.86 -2.26 17.88
N LEU A 23 24.94 -1.97 18.81
CA LEU A 23 23.64 -1.38 18.48
C LEU A 23 23.79 -0.02 17.78
N ALA A 24 24.70 0.83 18.25
CA ALA A 24 24.98 2.11 17.62
C ALA A 24 25.57 1.95 16.20
N SER A 25 26.47 0.98 15.99
CA SER A 25 27.08 0.74 14.67
C SER A 25 26.05 0.28 13.64
N VAL A 26 25.00 -0.43 14.08
CA VAL A 26 23.87 -0.86 13.24
C VAL A 26 22.69 0.13 13.26
N GLN A 27 22.98 1.39 13.59
CA GLN A 27 22.09 2.56 13.47
C GLN A 27 20.93 2.64 14.47
N TYR A 28 21.02 1.98 15.62
CA TYR A 28 20.10 2.26 16.73
C TYR A 28 20.55 3.49 17.51
N SER A 29 19.58 4.25 18.02
CA SER A 29 19.83 5.43 18.84
C SER A 29 19.47 5.18 20.31
N ARG A 30 20.30 5.68 21.23
CA ARG A 30 19.99 5.61 22.65
C ARG A 30 18.92 6.65 23.01
N ASN A 31 17.85 6.22 23.66
CA ASN A 31 16.81 7.11 24.18
C ASN A 31 16.19 6.55 25.45
N ASP A 32 16.61 7.08 26.60
CA ASP A 32 16.20 6.57 27.91
C ASP A 32 14.75 6.98 28.30
N LEU A 33 14.19 8.01 27.65
CA LEU A 33 12.86 8.54 27.93
C LEU A 33 11.77 7.86 27.09
N ASP A 34 12.01 7.73 25.80
CA ASP A 34 11.04 7.25 24.81
C ASP A 34 11.61 6.05 24.05
N LEU A 35 11.07 4.88 24.34
CA LEU A 35 11.46 3.62 23.71
C LEU A 35 10.53 3.34 22.53
N GLY A 36 10.98 3.77 21.36
CA GLY A 36 10.33 3.50 20.07
C GLY A 36 11.18 2.60 19.17
N ARG A 37 10.68 2.33 17.96
CA ARG A 37 11.39 1.55 16.94
C ARG A 37 12.75 2.18 16.58
N GLY A 38 13.78 1.36 16.45
CA GLY A 38 15.16 1.79 16.15
C GLY A 38 15.86 2.47 17.33
N LYS A 39 15.33 2.33 18.55
CA LYS A 39 15.91 2.92 19.76
C LYS A 39 16.22 1.84 20.80
N PHE A 40 17.15 2.13 21.69
CA PHE A 40 17.39 1.33 22.89
C PHE A 40 17.53 2.20 24.14
N ARG A 41 17.30 1.61 25.31
CA ARG A 41 17.55 2.23 26.61
C ARG A 41 18.16 1.24 27.58
N VAL A 42 18.87 1.77 28.57
CA VAL A 42 19.53 0.97 29.61
C VAL A 42 19.02 1.40 30.97
N LYS A 43 18.61 0.42 31.78
CA LYS A 43 18.16 0.61 33.17
C LYS A 43 18.88 -0.40 34.07
N GLY A 44 20.04 0.00 34.59
CA GLY A 44 20.92 -0.90 35.34
C GLY A 44 21.34 -2.08 34.46
N ASP A 45 21.02 -3.29 34.90
CA ASP A 45 21.36 -4.53 34.20
C ASP A 45 20.35 -4.91 33.11
N VAL A 46 19.38 -4.04 32.80
CA VAL A 46 18.35 -4.29 31.80
C VAL A 46 18.58 -3.39 30.58
N LEU A 47 18.79 -4.02 29.42
CA LEU A 47 18.80 -3.37 28.12
C LEU A 47 17.46 -3.64 27.43
N GLU A 48 16.75 -2.58 27.05
CA GLU A 48 15.54 -2.70 26.25
C GLU A 48 15.77 -2.11 24.87
N ILE A 49 15.45 -2.89 23.84
CA ILE A 49 15.66 -2.57 22.43
C ILE A 49 14.30 -2.59 21.76
N GLY A 50 13.93 -1.48 21.11
CA GLY A 50 12.79 -1.41 20.20
C GLY A 50 13.27 -1.69 18.79
N PRO A 51 13.08 -2.90 18.22
CA PRO A 51 13.60 -3.22 16.90
C PRO A 51 12.92 -2.36 15.83
N ALA A 52 13.62 -2.10 14.72
CA ALA A 52 13.04 -1.30 13.64
C ALA A 52 11.91 -2.02 12.87
N TYR A 53 11.86 -3.34 12.97
CA TYR A 53 11.05 -4.24 12.13
C TYR A 53 9.89 -4.91 12.88
N GLU A 54 9.70 -4.66 14.18
CA GLU A 54 8.57 -5.20 14.95
C GLU A 54 8.09 -4.21 16.02
N ASP A 55 6.89 -4.47 16.56
CA ASP A 55 6.26 -3.64 17.59
C ASP A 55 6.61 -4.03 19.02
N ARG A 56 7.11 -5.25 19.20
CA ARG A 56 7.47 -5.77 20.53
C ARG A 56 8.84 -5.25 20.93
N ILE A 57 9.03 -5.07 22.22
CA ILE A 57 10.32 -4.68 22.79
C ILE A 57 11.11 -5.95 23.13
N ILE A 58 12.39 -5.97 22.80
CA ILE A 58 13.32 -7.00 23.25
C ILE A 58 13.99 -6.50 24.53
N ARG A 59 13.74 -7.20 25.64
CA ARG A 59 14.39 -6.96 26.92
C ARG A 59 15.50 -8.01 27.12
N VAL A 60 16.71 -7.54 27.31
CA VAL A 60 17.90 -8.35 27.61
C VAL A 60 18.33 -8.00 29.03
N GLU A 61 18.34 -9.00 29.90
CA GLU A 61 18.72 -8.88 31.32
C GLU A 61 20.10 -9.49 31.50
N PHE A 62 20.98 -8.72 32.15
CA PHE A 62 22.36 -9.09 32.39
C PHE A 62 22.56 -9.46 33.86
N PHE A 63 23.48 -10.38 34.13
CA PHE A 63 24.04 -10.64 35.45
C PHE A 63 25.56 -10.48 35.37
N GLY A 64 26.05 -9.29 35.69
CA GLY A 64 27.45 -8.94 35.42
C GLY A 64 27.71 -8.82 33.91
N ASP A 65 28.59 -9.67 33.39
CA ASP A 65 28.92 -9.77 31.96
C ASP A 65 28.25 -10.98 31.28
N GLU A 66 27.22 -11.58 31.88
CA GLU A 66 26.47 -12.72 31.30
C GLU A 66 25.02 -12.32 31.00
N ILE A 67 24.45 -12.80 29.88
CA ILE A 67 23.02 -12.64 29.58
C ILE A 67 22.20 -13.67 30.37
N ASP A 68 21.43 -13.22 31.35
CA ASP A 68 20.57 -14.07 32.19
C ASP A 68 19.23 -14.39 31.51
N ALA A 69 18.64 -13.42 30.83
CA ALA A 69 17.35 -13.63 30.15
C ALA A 69 17.14 -12.72 28.93
N ILE A 70 16.43 -13.25 27.93
CA ILE A 70 15.95 -12.49 26.76
C ILE A 70 14.43 -12.66 26.68
N ARG A 71 13.69 -11.55 26.61
CA ARG A 71 12.22 -11.54 26.63
C ARG A 71 11.65 -10.57 25.61
N TYR A 72 10.57 -10.98 24.95
CA TYR A 72 9.66 -10.07 24.28
C TYR A 72 8.70 -9.45 25.29
N VAL A 73 8.53 -8.14 25.19
CA VAL A 73 7.76 -7.32 26.13
C VAL A 73 6.79 -6.43 25.35
N ASP A 74 5.58 -6.28 25.87
CA ASP A 74 4.60 -5.35 25.34
C ASP A 74 5.05 -3.89 25.57
N PRO A 75 5.06 -3.03 24.54
CA PRO A 75 5.61 -1.68 24.64
C PRO A 75 4.82 -0.74 25.55
N VAL A 76 3.56 -1.04 25.84
CA VAL A 76 2.66 -0.16 26.62
C VAL A 76 2.56 -0.63 28.06
N THR A 77 2.28 -1.92 28.26
CA THR A 77 2.05 -2.52 29.58
C THR A 77 3.33 -2.95 30.26
N GLY A 78 4.41 -3.21 29.50
CA GLY A 78 5.64 -3.77 30.03
C GLY A 78 5.53 -5.25 30.43
N ALA A 79 4.42 -5.90 30.10
CA ALA A 79 4.18 -7.31 30.39
C ALA A 79 5.07 -8.20 29.50
N THR A 80 5.64 -9.25 30.08
CA THR A 80 6.37 -10.27 29.34
C THR A 80 5.41 -11.06 28.46
N LEU A 81 5.68 -11.05 27.16
CA LEU A 81 4.91 -11.78 26.15
C LEU A 81 5.50 -13.18 25.93
N GLN A 82 6.82 -13.27 25.80
CA GLN A 82 7.52 -14.51 25.46
C GLN A 82 8.97 -14.46 25.96
N SER A 83 9.50 -15.59 26.45
CA SER A 83 10.93 -15.74 26.76
C SER A 83 11.65 -16.47 25.62
N MET A 84 12.90 -16.10 25.35
CA MET A 84 13.70 -16.58 24.22
C MET A 84 15.07 -17.06 24.73
N GLU A 85 15.60 -18.14 24.13
CA GLU A 85 16.98 -18.58 24.40
C GLU A 85 18.01 -17.79 23.59
N ALA A 86 17.63 -17.27 22.42
CA ALA A 86 18.48 -16.47 21.55
C ALA A 86 17.65 -15.50 20.70
N VAL A 87 18.27 -14.40 20.29
CA VAL A 87 17.70 -13.45 19.33
C VAL A 87 18.82 -12.82 18.50
N SER A 88 18.51 -12.43 17.26
CA SER A 88 19.44 -11.66 16.42
C SER A 88 18.85 -10.30 16.15
N ILE A 89 19.55 -9.24 16.56
CA ILE A 89 19.13 -7.87 16.31
C ILE A 89 19.63 -7.44 14.94
N TYR A 90 18.72 -7.26 13.99
CA TYR A 90 19.07 -6.73 12.67
C TYR A 90 19.24 -5.20 12.68
N PRO A 91 20.04 -4.66 11.73
CA PRO A 91 20.25 -3.23 11.61
C PRO A 91 18.95 -2.42 11.50
N ALA A 92 18.93 -1.24 12.13
CA ALA A 92 17.78 -0.35 12.13
C ALA A 92 17.52 0.28 10.74
N ARG A 93 18.51 0.22 9.85
CA ARG A 93 18.44 0.69 8.45
C ARG A 93 18.99 -0.38 7.51
N HIS A 94 18.45 -0.46 6.30
CA HIS A 94 18.91 -1.42 5.28
C HIS A 94 20.29 -1.07 4.69
N PHE A 95 20.64 0.22 4.66
CA PHE A 95 21.94 0.71 4.21
C PHE A 95 22.84 0.98 5.42
N VAL A 96 23.68 0.01 5.76
CA VAL A 96 24.77 0.20 6.72
C VAL A 96 26.07 -0.08 5.98
N THR A 97 26.85 0.97 5.77
CA THR A 97 28.17 0.89 5.12
C THR A 97 29.23 0.87 6.22
N PRO A 98 30.13 -0.14 6.26
CA PRO A 98 31.28 -0.14 7.15
C PRO A 98 32.16 1.11 6.97
N GLU A 99 32.80 1.56 8.04
CA GLU A 99 33.57 2.81 8.07
C GLU A 99 34.75 2.82 7.07
N ASP A 100 35.44 1.68 6.94
CA ASP A 100 36.51 1.46 5.96
C ASP A 100 36.00 1.57 4.51
N ARG A 101 34.82 1.01 4.22
CA ARG A 101 34.20 1.14 2.90
C ARG A 101 33.69 2.56 2.64
N LEU A 102 33.19 3.24 3.66
CA LEU A 102 32.67 4.60 3.54
C LEU A 102 33.78 5.58 3.10
N GLN A 103 34.98 5.47 3.66
CA GLN A 103 36.10 6.33 3.28
C GLN A 103 36.48 6.14 1.81
N ILE A 104 36.59 4.88 1.36
CA ILE A 104 36.88 4.55 -0.05
C ILE A 104 35.78 5.11 -0.96
N ALA A 105 34.51 4.95 -0.58
CA ALA A 105 33.39 5.47 -1.34
C ALA A 105 33.43 7.00 -1.46
N CYS A 106 33.78 7.72 -0.39
CA CYS A 106 33.93 9.17 -0.43
C CYS A 106 35.02 9.61 -1.42
N ASP A 107 36.14 8.90 -1.45
CA ASP A 107 37.25 9.22 -2.36
C ASP A 107 36.88 8.93 -3.82
N GLU A 108 36.15 7.85 -4.09
CA GLU A 108 35.60 7.54 -5.42
C GLU A 108 34.58 8.60 -5.89
N ILE A 109 33.70 9.07 -5.00
CA ILE A 109 32.71 10.13 -5.29
C ILE A 109 33.43 11.45 -5.58
N GLU A 110 34.47 11.78 -4.82
CA GLU A 110 35.26 13.00 -5.03
C GLU A 110 35.98 12.96 -6.39
N LEU A 111 36.46 11.79 -6.81
CA LEU A 111 37.07 11.59 -8.12
C LEU A 111 36.03 11.73 -9.25
N GLU A 112 34.85 11.11 -9.12
CA GLU A 112 33.76 11.25 -10.10
C GLU A 112 33.31 12.71 -10.23
N LEU A 113 33.21 13.43 -9.10
CA LEU A 113 32.90 14.85 -9.09
C LEU A 113 33.93 15.65 -9.90
N LYS A 114 35.23 15.46 -9.65
CA LYS A 114 36.30 16.17 -10.37
C LYS A 114 36.18 15.98 -11.88
N HIS A 115 35.96 14.74 -12.34
CA HIS A 115 35.80 14.47 -13.77
C HIS A 115 34.55 15.12 -14.35
N ARG A 116 33.41 15.03 -13.64
CA ARG A 116 32.15 15.62 -14.11
C ARG A 116 32.18 17.14 -14.17
N LEU A 117 32.89 17.80 -13.25
CA LEU A 117 33.06 19.25 -13.29
C LEU A 117 33.85 19.70 -14.53
N ILE A 118 34.95 19.01 -14.86
CA ILE A 118 35.74 19.31 -16.07
C ILE A 118 34.89 19.17 -17.33
N GLU A 119 34.07 18.12 -17.41
CA GLU A 119 33.14 17.91 -18.53
C GLU A 119 32.14 19.06 -18.65
N LEU A 120 31.42 19.39 -17.56
CA LEU A 120 30.42 20.46 -17.56
C LEU A 120 31.02 21.83 -17.88
N GLU A 121 32.20 22.15 -17.34
CA GLU A 121 32.90 23.40 -17.62
C GLU A 121 33.34 23.48 -19.09
N SER A 122 33.84 22.38 -19.66
CA SER A 122 34.22 22.30 -21.08
C SER A 122 33.03 22.48 -22.03
N GLU A 123 31.81 22.12 -21.60
CA GLU A 123 30.56 22.32 -22.31
C GLU A 123 29.94 23.72 -22.09
N GLY A 124 30.56 24.58 -21.26
CA GLY A 124 30.03 25.89 -20.91
C GLY A 124 28.87 25.87 -19.91
N LYS A 125 28.60 24.72 -19.28
CA LYS A 125 27.54 24.53 -18.27
C LYS A 125 28.00 24.93 -16.86
N LEU A 126 28.41 26.19 -16.72
CA LEU A 126 29.02 26.70 -15.49
C LEU A 126 28.07 26.70 -14.29
N LEU A 127 26.78 26.94 -14.52
CA LEU A 127 25.76 26.93 -13.46
C LEU A 127 25.55 25.52 -12.91
N GLU A 128 25.47 24.53 -13.81
CA GLU A 128 25.34 23.12 -13.46
C GLU A 128 26.58 22.62 -12.72
N ALA A 129 27.79 23.01 -13.16
CA ALA A 129 29.04 22.67 -12.48
C ALA A 129 29.07 23.21 -11.05
N GLN A 130 28.79 24.51 -10.88
CA GLN A 130 28.75 25.14 -9.55
C GLN A 130 27.72 24.48 -8.63
N ARG A 131 26.52 24.20 -9.16
CA ARG A 131 25.44 23.52 -8.41
C ARG A 131 25.86 22.12 -7.96
N LEU A 132 26.47 21.35 -8.86
CA LEU A 132 26.91 19.99 -8.59
C LEU A 132 28.03 19.98 -7.54
N GLU A 133 28.99 20.89 -7.66
CA GLU A 133 30.10 21.01 -6.73
C GLU A 133 29.63 21.33 -5.31
N GLN A 134 28.83 22.39 -5.15
CA GLN A 134 28.32 22.81 -3.84
C GLN A 134 27.58 21.68 -3.13
N ARG A 135 26.67 21.02 -3.86
CA ARG A 135 25.87 19.94 -3.28
C ARG A 135 26.71 18.73 -2.92
N THR A 136 27.57 18.28 -3.83
CA THR A 136 28.34 17.04 -3.63
C THR A 136 29.39 17.22 -2.53
N ARG A 137 30.04 18.39 -2.44
CA ARG A 137 31.00 18.67 -1.35
C ARG A 137 30.32 18.69 0.02
N TYR A 138 29.14 19.31 0.12
CA TYR A 138 28.35 19.28 1.35
C TYR A 138 27.97 17.84 1.72
N ASP A 139 27.43 17.07 0.78
CA ASP A 139 27.07 15.68 1.02
C ASP A 139 28.29 14.83 1.45
N LEU A 140 29.49 15.06 0.86
CA LEU A 140 30.75 14.41 1.25
C LEU A 140 31.23 14.78 2.66
N GLU A 141 31.12 16.05 3.05
CA GLU A 141 31.48 16.52 4.39
C GLU A 141 30.61 15.84 5.45
N VAL A 142 29.29 15.86 5.25
CA VAL A 142 28.35 15.21 6.17
C VAL A 142 28.53 13.69 6.18
N LEU A 143 28.82 13.06 5.03
CA LEU A 143 29.12 11.62 4.97
C LEU A 143 30.37 11.27 5.77
N ARG A 144 31.45 12.05 5.69
CA ARG A 144 32.69 11.79 6.43
C ARG A 144 32.53 12.01 7.94
N GLU A 145 31.74 13.00 8.36
CA GLU A 145 31.54 13.31 9.78
C GLU A 145 30.51 12.40 10.46
N VAL A 146 29.38 12.14 9.79
CA VAL A 146 28.20 11.51 10.40
C VAL A 146 27.96 10.09 9.86
N GLY A 147 28.58 9.71 8.75
CA GLY A 147 28.32 8.43 8.07
C GLY A 147 27.00 8.39 7.30
N PHE A 148 26.28 9.51 7.21
CA PHE A 148 24.97 9.60 6.57
C PHE A 148 24.69 11.02 6.08
N CYS A 149 24.11 11.16 4.89
CA CYS A 149 23.56 12.42 4.39
C CYS A 149 22.13 12.24 3.86
N ASN A 150 21.39 13.34 3.73
CA ASN A 150 20.06 13.30 3.12
C ASN A 150 20.17 13.03 1.63
N GLY A 151 19.56 11.94 1.17
CA GLY A 151 19.70 11.49 -0.22
C GLY A 151 20.90 10.56 -0.44
N VAL A 152 21.41 9.92 0.62
CA VAL A 152 22.54 8.97 0.56
C VAL A 152 22.35 7.86 -0.49
N GLU A 153 21.12 7.50 -0.81
CA GLU A 153 20.80 6.49 -1.82
C GLU A 153 21.37 6.84 -3.21
N ASN A 154 21.55 8.12 -3.52
CA ASN A 154 22.14 8.58 -4.78
C ASN A 154 23.63 8.21 -4.90
N TYR A 155 24.27 7.83 -3.80
CA TYR A 155 25.65 7.33 -3.74
C TYR A 155 25.72 5.82 -3.55
N SER A 156 24.59 5.10 -3.62
CA SER A 156 24.50 3.67 -3.30
C SER A 156 25.46 2.79 -4.09
N ARG A 157 25.79 3.12 -5.35
CA ARG A 157 26.82 2.39 -6.12
C ARG A 157 28.18 2.44 -5.42
N HIS A 158 28.65 3.65 -5.09
CA HIS A 158 29.92 3.86 -4.44
C HIS A 158 29.96 3.23 -3.05
N LEU A 159 28.89 3.44 -2.28
CA LEU A 159 28.79 2.87 -0.93
C LEU A 159 28.82 1.33 -0.95
N ALA A 160 28.19 0.71 -1.95
CA ALA A 160 28.20 -0.74 -2.12
C ALA A 160 29.47 -1.28 -2.79
N GLY A 161 30.35 -0.43 -3.35
CA GLY A 161 31.52 -0.86 -4.12
C GLY A 161 31.21 -1.60 -5.41
N ARG A 162 30.08 -1.24 -6.02
CA ARG A 162 29.63 -1.80 -7.30
C ARG A 162 30.28 -1.05 -8.47
N GLN A 163 30.47 -1.76 -9.57
CA GLN A 163 30.90 -1.19 -10.85
C GLN A 163 29.79 -0.33 -11.47
N PRO A 164 30.12 0.68 -12.31
CA PRO A 164 29.12 1.43 -13.07
C PRO A 164 28.20 0.51 -13.90
N GLY A 165 26.89 0.76 -13.87
CA GLY A 165 25.89 -0.04 -14.57
C GLY A 165 25.53 -1.39 -13.91
N GLU A 166 26.29 -1.85 -12.91
CA GLU A 166 26.06 -3.11 -12.22
C GLU A 166 24.64 -3.16 -11.61
N GLN A 167 24.07 -4.37 -11.56
CA GLN A 167 22.73 -4.58 -11.04
C GLN A 167 22.66 -4.15 -9.56
N PRO A 168 21.64 -3.38 -9.15
CA PRO A 168 21.44 -3.03 -7.76
C PRO A 168 20.94 -4.23 -6.96
N GLU A 169 21.26 -4.25 -5.67
CA GLU A 169 20.63 -5.18 -4.73
C GLU A 169 19.18 -4.78 -4.49
N CYS A 170 18.32 -5.77 -4.36
CA CYS A 170 16.90 -5.60 -4.05
C CYS A 170 16.41 -6.76 -3.18
N LEU A 171 15.11 -6.74 -2.84
CA LEU A 171 14.50 -7.78 -2.02
C LEU A 171 14.73 -9.19 -2.59
N LEU A 172 14.80 -9.35 -3.91
CA LEU A 172 15.05 -10.65 -4.55
C LEU A 172 16.39 -11.28 -4.16
N ASN A 173 17.39 -10.48 -3.75
CA ASN A 173 18.68 -10.98 -3.27
C ASN A 173 18.58 -11.69 -1.90
N TYR A 174 17.51 -11.44 -1.17
CA TYR A 174 17.31 -11.96 0.19
C TYR A 174 16.49 -13.26 0.20
N PHE A 175 15.85 -13.60 -0.92
CA PHE A 175 15.18 -14.88 -1.06
C PHE A 175 16.20 -16.01 -1.25
N PRO A 176 15.91 -17.23 -0.77
CA PRO A 176 16.67 -18.42 -1.15
C PRO A 176 16.62 -18.61 -2.67
N LYS A 177 17.56 -19.38 -3.24
CA LYS A 177 17.60 -19.62 -4.69
C LYS A 177 16.32 -20.26 -5.23
N ASP A 178 15.67 -21.09 -4.43
CA ASP A 178 14.41 -21.74 -4.76
C ASP A 178 13.25 -21.00 -4.11
N TRP A 179 12.70 -20.03 -4.84
CA TRP A 179 11.60 -19.18 -4.40
C TRP A 179 10.52 -19.11 -5.48
N LEU A 180 9.27 -18.90 -5.03
CA LEU A 180 8.10 -18.78 -5.88
C LEU A 180 7.66 -17.33 -5.97
N LEU A 181 7.50 -16.83 -7.19
CA LEU A 181 6.86 -15.54 -7.47
C LEU A 181 5.38 -15.76 -7.79
N ALA A 182 4.50 -15.06 -7.09
CA ALA A 182 3.10 -14.89 -7.51
C ALA A 182 2.89 -13.43 -7.90
N ILE A 183 2.45 -13.18 -9.14
CA ILE A 183 2.16 -11.84 -9.62
C ILE A 183 0.65 -11.68 -9.69
N ASP A 184 0.11 -10.86 -8.79
CA ASP A 184 -1.30 -10.46 -8.81
C ASP A 184 -1.56 -9.38 -9.86
N GLU A 185 -2.78 -9.38 -10.42
CA GLU A 185 -3.21 -8.54 -11.53
C GLU A 185 -2.14 -8.38 -12.61
N SER A 186 -1.61 -9.52 -13.04
CA SER A 186 -0.33 -9.61 -13.73
C SER A 186 -0.29 -8.88 -15.07
N HIS A 187 -1.43 -8.78 -15.75
CA HIS A 187 -1.66 -7.98 -16.95
C HIS A 187 -1.38 -6.47 -16.78
N VAL A 188 -1.42 -5.94 -15.55
CA VAL A 188 -1.03 -4.57 -15.17
C VAL A 188 0.37 -4.55 -14.54
N THR A 189 0.64 -5.49 -13.63
CA THR A 189 1.88 -5.52 -12.84
C THR A 189 3.12 -5.74 -13.72
N ILE A 190 3.02 -6.54 -14.79
CA ILE A 190 4.15 -6.80 -15.69
C ILE A 190 4.55 -5.57 -16.52
N PRO A 191 3.62 -4.88 -17.22
CA PRO A 191 3.92 -3.60 -17.83
C PRO A 191 4.52 -2.59 -16.84
N GLN A 192 4.05 -2.57 -15.59
CA GLN A 192 4.60 -1.72 -14.55
C GLN A 192 6.06 -2.06 -14.25
N ILE A 193 6.39 -3.33 -14.00
CA ILE A 193 7.78 -3.80 -13.78
C ILE A 193 8.69 -3.37 -14.94
N ARG A 194 8.22 -3.49 -16.19
CA ARG A 194 8.98 -3.05 -17.38
C ARG A 194 9.18 -1.53 -17.43
N GLY A 195 8.19 -0.76 -17.00
CA GLY A 195 8.21 0.70 -17.04
C GLY A 195 9.09 1.36 -15.99
N MET A 196 9.31 0.71 -14.84
CA MET A 196 10.00 1.30 -13.67
C MET A 196 11.39 1.84 -14.00
N TYR A 197 12.23 1.05 -14.69
CA TYR A 197 13.59 1.47 -15.07
C TYR A 197 13.58 2.70 -15.98
N ASN A 198 12.79 2.67 -17.05
CA ASN A 198 12.78 3.74 -18.04
C ASN A 198 12.27 5.06 -17.44
N GLY A 199 11.24 4.99 -16.58
CA GLY A 199 10.72 6.16 -15.87
C GLY A 199 11.75 6.77 -14.91
N ASP A 200 12.44 5.94 -14.12
CA ASP A 200 13.48 6.42 -13.20
C ASP A 200 14.68 7.03 -13.95
N GLN A 201 15.15 6.37 -15.02
CA GLN A 201 16.25 6.86 -15.84
C GLN A 201 15.93 8.20 -16.50
N ALA A 202 14.74 8.36 -17.09
CA ALA A 202 14.33 9.61 -17.71
C ALA A 202 14.33 10.78 -16.70
N ARG A 203 13.78 10.55 -15.51
CA ARG A 203 13.76 11.54 -14.42
C ARG A 203 15.17 11.90 -13.95
N LYS A 204 16.03 10.90 -13.74
CA LYS A 204 17.40 11.12 -13.25
C LYS A 204 18.31 11.75 -14.28
N LYS A 205 18.14 11.42 -15.55
CA LYS A 205 18.88 12.05 -16.64
C LYS A 205 18.72 13.57 -16.58
N VAL A 206 17.49 14.07 -16.40
CA VAL A 206 17.23 15.52 -16.24
C VAL A 206 17.98 16.09 -15.03
N LEU A 207 17.99 15.39 -13.89
CA LEU A 207 18.74 15.83 -12.69
C LEU A 207 20.25 15.88 -12.93
N ILE A 208 20.80 14.91 -13.65
CA ILE A 208 22.25 14.81 -13.96
C ILE A 208 22.66 15.86 -14.99
N ASP A 209 21.84 16.05 -16.03
CA ASP A 209 22.06 17.03 -17.09
C ASP A 209 22.06 18.45 -16.54
N HIS A 210 21.24 18.73 -15.53
CA HIS A 210 21.18 20.02 -14.83
C HIS A 210 22.03 20.08 -13.55
N GLY A 211 23.01 19.19 -13.36
CA GLY A 211 23.98 19.29 -12.26
C GLY A 211 23.40 19.16 -10.84
N PHE A 212 22.23 18.55 -10.68
CA PHE A 212 21.66 18.27 -9.35
C PHE A 212 22.22 17.00 -8.72
N ARG A 213 22.75 16.07 -9.52
CA ARG A 213 23.28 14.77 -9.11
C ARG A 213 24.45 14.34 -10.01
N LEU A 214 25.36 13.53 -9.47
CA LEU A 214 26.42 12.87 -10.23
C LEU A 214 25.86 11.80 -11.18
N PRO A 215 26.60 11.43 -12.24
CA PRO A 215 26.22 10.33 -13.13
C PRO A 215 25.93 9.01 -12.40
N SER A 216 26.69 8.69 -11.35
CA SER A 216 26.46 7.53 -10.47
C SER A 216 25.06 7.42 -9.87
N ALA A 217 24.32 8.52 -9.74
CA ALA A 217 22.95 8.47 -9.24
C ALA A 217 22.02 7.66 -10.17
N ALA A 218 22.36 7.53 -11.46
CA ALA A 218 21.65 6.67 -12.40
C ALA A 218 21.75 5.17 -12.02
N ASP A 219 22.79 4.77 -11.28
CA ASP A 219 23.00 3.39 -10.82
C ASP A 219 22.22 3.05 -9.54
N ASN A 220 21.57 4.03 -8.90
CA ASN A 220 20.59 3.82 -7.82
C ASN A 220 19.18 3.52 -8.36
N ARG A 221 19.04 2.51 -9.19
CA ARG A 221 17.85 2.32 -10.05
C ARG A 221 17.04 1.10 -9.65
N PRO A 222 15.78 0.97 -10.09
CA PRO A 222 15.13 -0.32 -10.11
C PRO A 222 15.82 -1.27 -11.11
N LEU A 223 15.49 -2.56 -11.00
CA LEU A 223 15.93 -3.56 -11.97
C LEU A 223 15.37 -3.27 -13.37
N LYS A 224 16.17 -3.56 -14.40
CA LYS A 224 15.65 -3.71 -15.75
C LYS A 224 14.73 -4.95 -15.79
N ALA A 225 13.80 -4.98 -16.74
CA ALA A 225 12.90 -6.13 -16.90
C ALA A 225 13.69 -7.44 -17.05
N GLU A 226 14.71 -7.46 -17.92
CA GLU A 226 15.58 -8.62 -18.14
C GLU A 226 16.31 -9.04 -16.86
N GLU A 227 16.85 -8.08 -16.11
CA GLU A 227 17.52 -8.32 -14.82
C GLU A 227 16.59 -8.93 -13.76
N PHE A 228 15.30 -8.56 -13.80
CA PHE A 228 14.27 -9.13 -12.93
C PHE A 228 13.94 -10.56 -13.36
N TRP A 229 13.57 -10.77 -14.62
CA TRP A 229 13.14 -12.09 -15.11
C TRP A 229 14.25 -13.15 -15.06
N ASN A 230 15.50 -12.77 -15.27
CA ASN A 230 16.64 -13.69 -15.12
C ASN A 230 16.83 -14.24 -13.70
N ARG A 231 16.19 -13.62 -12.70
CA ARG A 231 16.24 -14.07 -11.29
C ARG A 231 14.99 -14.86 -10.87
N VAL A 232 13.92 -14.81 -11.67
CA VAL A 232 12.68 -15.51 -11.37
C VAL A 232 12.86 -16.98 -11.71
N ASN A 233 12.78 -17.85 -10.69
CA ASN A 233 12.87 -19.30 -10.88
C ASN A 233 11.52 -19.90 -11.28
N GLN A 234 10.50 -19.67 -10.44
CA GLN A 234 9.13 -20.09 -10.68
C GLN A 234 8.20 -18.89 -10.55
N CYS A 235 7.23 -18.79 -11.46
CA CYS A 235 6.27 -17.69 -11.49
C CYS A 235 4.86 -18.21 -11.74
N VAL A 236 3.90 -17.70 -10.98
CA VAL A 236 2.47 -17.86 -11.19
C VAL A 236 1.88 -16.49 -11.51
N PHE A 237 1.35 -16.35 -12.72
CA PHE A 237 0.62 -15.15 -13.14
C PHE A 237 -0.85 -15.30 -12.75
N ILE A 238 -1.38 -14.32 -12.01
CA ILE A 238 -2.75 -14.31 -11.52
C ILE A 238 -3.47 -13.13 -12.17
N SER A 239 -4.41 -13.43 -13.06
CA SER A 239 -5.20 -12.42 -13.78
C SER A 239 -6.46 -13.03 -14.35
N ALA A 240 -7.58 -12.32 -14.27
CA ALA A 240 -8.81 -12.68 -14.99
C ALA A 240 -8.70 -12.45 -16.52
N THR A 241 -7.72 -11.64 -16.92
CA THR A 241 -7.47 -11.18 -18.29
C THR A 241 -5.95 -11.15 -18.55
N PRO A 242 -5.27 -12.31 -18.59
CA PRO A 242 -3.82 -12.35 -18.83
C PRO A 242 -3.48 -11.64 -20.14
N GLY A 243 -2.36 -10.92 -20.15
CA GLY A 243 -1.79 -10.27 -21.32
C GLY A 243 -1.01 -11.24 -22.21
N ASP A 244 -0.75 -10.80 -23.43
CA ASP A 244 -0.18 -11.65 -24.49
C ASP A 244 1.16 -12.28 -24.11
N TRP A 245 2.05 -11.51 -23.48
CA TRP A 245 3.37 -12.00 -23.04
C TRP A 245 3.27 -13.11 -21.98
N GLU A 246 2.27 -13.03 -21.13
CA GLU A 246 2.06 -14.00 -20.05
C GLU A 246 1.58 -15.33 -20.60
N LEU A 247 0.69 -15.27 -21.60
CA LEU A 247 0.22 -16.45 -22.32
C LEU A 247 1.37 -17.08 -23.11
N GLU A 248 2.17 -16.26 -23.81
CA GLU A 248 3.33 -16.71 -24.58
C GLU A 248 4.36 -17.44 -23.70
N ILE A 249 4.80 -16.82 -22.59
CA ILE A 249 5.81 -17.42 -21.70
C ILE A 249 5.27 -18.64 -20.94
N SER A 250 3.95 -18.71 -20.74
CA SER A 250 3.31 -19.84 -20.07
C SER A 250 3.17 -21.06 -21.00
N GLU A 251 3.44 -20.94 -22.30
CA GLU A 251 3.30 -22.02 -23.30
C GLU A 251 1.95 -22.74 -23.16
N ASP A 252 0.87 -21.97 -23.05
CA ASP A 252 -0.51 -22.45 -22.88
C ASP A 252 -0.80 -23.25 -21.59
N ARG A 253 0.10 -23.25 -20.60
CA ARG A 253 -0.15 -23.80 -19.25
C ARG A 253 -1.07 -22.88 -18.42
N VAL A 254 -2.29 -22.68 -18.91
CA VAL A 254 -3.30 -21.87 -18.24
C VAL A 254 -4.16 -22.75 -17.33
N VAL A 255 -4.16 -22.42 -16.04
CA VAL A 255 -5.09 -23.02 -15.07
C VAL A 255 -6.29 -22.10 -14.93
N GLU A 256 -7.44 -22.55 -15.45
CA GLU A 256 -8.68 -21.79 -15.38
C GLU A 256 -9.40 -21.99 -14.04
N GLN A 257 -9.74 -20.89 -13.36
CA GLN A 257 -10.53 -20.90 -12.13
C GLN A 257 -11.70 -19.91 -12.24
N ILE A 258 -12.86 -20.40 -12.68
CA ILE A 258 -14.06 -19.58 -12.96
C ILE A 258 -15.22 -19.81 -11.99
N ILE A 259 -15.22 -20.92 -11.24
CA ILE A 259 -16.28 -21.24 -10.29
C ILE A 259 -16.10 -20.44 -9.00
N ARG A 260 -17.14 -19.67 -8.62
CA ARG A 260 -17.15 -18.91 -7.37
C ARG A 260 -17.71 -19.78 -6.23
N PRO A 261 -17.10 -19.76 -5.02
CA PRO A 261 -17.62 -20.51 -3.87
C PRO A 261 -19.07 -20.18 -3.49
N THR A 262 -19.52 -18.96 -3.78
CA THR A 262 -20.88 -18.49 -3.50
C THR A 262 -21.91 -18.85 -4.58
N GLY A 263 -21.47 -19.45 -5.69
CA GLY A 263 -22.31 -19.71 -6.86
C GLY A 263 -22.69 -18.46 -7.66
N VAL A 264 -22.21 -17.27 -7.31
CA VAL A 264 -22.50 -16.04 -8.09
C VAL A 264 -21.96 -16.19 -9.51
N LEU A 265 -22.81 -15.85 -10.48
CA LEU A 265 -22.54 -15.99 -11.90
C LEU A 265 -21.86 -14.73 -12.46
N ASP A 266 -21.16 -14.89 -13.58
CA ASP A 266 -20.78 -13.77 -14.45
C ASP A 266 -22.05 -13.06 -14.93
N PRO A 267 -22.05 -11.72 -15.04
CA PRO A 267 -23.26 -10.93 -15.27
C PRO A 267 -23.84 -11.14 -16.68
N GLU A 268 -25.12 -10.83 -16.83
CA GLU A 268 -25.75 -10.78 -18.16
C GLU A 268 -25.31 -9.53 -18.91
N VAL A 269 -24.96 -9.65 -20.18
CA VAL A 269 -24.48 -8.55 -21.00
C VAL A 269 -25.54 -8.15 -22.03
N PHE A 270 -25.88 -6.87 -22.08
CA PHE A 270 -26.82 -6.29 -23.05
C PHE A 270 -26.11 -5.24 -23.90
N VAL A 271 -26.35 -5.26 -25.21
CA VAL A 271 -25.90 -4.19 -26.12
C VAL A 271 -27.10 -3.33 -26.52
N ARG A 272 -26.99 -2.02 -26.34
CA ARG A 272 -28.06 -1.04 -26.64
C ARG A 272 -27.52 0.08 -27.52
N PRO A 273 -28.34 0.70 -28.39
CA PRO A 273 -27.89 1.79 -29.27
C PRO A 273 -27.48 3.03 -28.48
N THR A 274 -26.61 3.87 -29.05
CA THR A 274 -26.20 5.14 -28.41
C THR A 274 -27.33 6.18 -28.41
N GLN A 275 -28.26 6.07 -29.36
CA GLN A 275 -29.42 6.95 -29.44
C GLN A 275 -30.32 6.76 -28.22
N GLY A 276 -30.51 7.82 -27.43
CA GLY A 276 -31.32 7.79 -26.21
C GLY A 276 -30.63 7.13 -25.01
N GLN A 277 -29.32 6.83 -25.10
CA GLN A 277 -28.59 6.10 -24.05
C GLN A 277 -28.68 6.74 -22.65
N VAL A 278 -28.72 8.07 -22.56
CA VAL A 278 -28.74 8.77 -21.27
C VAL A 278 -30.09 8.58 -20.55
N ASP A 279 -31.19 8.65 -21.30
CA ASP A 279 -32.54 8.45 -20.74
C ASP A 279 -32.79 6.98 -20.40
N ASP A 280 -32.31 6.06 -21.23
CA ASP A 280 -32.32 4.62 -20.95
C ASP A 280 -31.51 4.29 -19.69
N LEU A 281 -30.31 4.84 -19.56
CA LEU A 281 -29.45 4.66 -18.39
C LEU A 281 -30.09 5.24 -17.12
N LEU A 282 -30.73 6.41 -17.22
CA LEU A 282 -31.46 7.01 -16.09
C LEU A 282 -32.57 6.08 -15.58
N HIS A 283 -33.32 5.45 -16.49
CA HIS A 283 -34.38 4.49 -16.13
C HIS A 283 -33.81 3.24 -15.45
N GLU A 284 -32.71 2.70 -15.97
CA GLU A 284 -32.03 1.55 -15.38
C GLU A 284 -31.47 1.88 -13.99
N ILE A 285 -30.87 3.07 -13.83
CA ILE A 285 -30.40 3.59 -12.54
C ILE A 285 -31.56 3.68 -11.55
N GLN A 286 -32.68 4.30 -11.93
CA GLN A 286 -33.83 4.46 -11.05
C GLN A 286 -34.36 3.10 -10.56
N THR A 287 -34.41 2.11 -11.47
CA THR A 287 -34.79 0.74 -11.14
C THR A 287 -33.85 0.11 -10.10
N ARG A 288 -32.54 0.41 -10.15
CA ARG A 288 -31.56 -0.08 -9.15
C ARG A 288 -31.69 0.65 -7.81
N VAL A 289 -31.94 1.96 -7.84
CA VAL A 289 -32.21 2.78 -6.65
C VAL A 289 -33.41 2.24 -5.88
N ASP A 290 -34.50 1.89 -6.58
CA ASP A 290 -35.70 1.32 -5.97
C ASP A 290 -35.44 -0.03 -5.27
N LYS A 291 -34.47 -0.80 -5.78
CA LYS A 291 -33.99 -2.06 -5.18
C LYS A 291 -32.91 -1.87 -4.11
N ARG A 292 -32.48 -0.63 -3.85
CA ARG A 292 -31.32 -0.28 -2.99
C ARG A 292 -30.00 -0.91 -3.46
N GLU A 293 -29.84 -1.08 -4.76
CA GLU A 293 -28.61 -1.55 -5.40
C GLU A 293 -27.77 -0.36 -5.90
N ARG A 294 -26.56 -0.62 -6.39
CA ARG A 294 -25.63 0.42 -6.89
C ARG A 294 -25.31 0.24 -8.36
N THR A 295 -24.97 1.35 -9.01
CA THR A 295 -24.60 1.40 -10.43
C THR A 295 -23.23 2.00 -10.63
N LEU A 296 -22.41 1.35 -11.46
CA LEU A 296 -21.16 1.92 -11.98
C LEU A 296 -21.34 2.33 -13.43
N VAL A 297 -20.89 3.52 -13.79
CA VAL A 297 -20.92 4.02 -15.17
C VAL A 297 -19.51 4.35 -15.61
N THR A 298 -19.09 3.78 -16.74
CA THR A 298 -17.80 4.10 -17.36
C THR A 298 -17.98 4.96 -18.60
N THR A 299 -17.25 6.07 -18.65
CA THR A 299 -17.20 7.01 -19.77
C THR A 299 -15.84 6.96 -20.47
N LEU A 300 -15.66 7.63 -21.60
CA LEU A 300 -14.35 7.78 -22.26
C LEU A 300 -13.60 9.04 -21.83
N THR A 301 -14.32 10.11 -21.50
CA THR A 301 -13.73 11.42 -21.23
C THR A 301 -14.15 11.94 -19.86
N LYS A 302 -13.28 12.75 -19.25
CA LYS A 302 -13.58 13.45 -17.98
C LYS A 302 -14.82 14.33 -18.13
N ARG A 303 -14.85 15.11 -19.22
CA ARG A 303 -15.98 15.99 -19.55
C ARG A 303 -17.31 15.24 -19.62
N MET A 304 -17.38 14.10 -20.30
CA MET A 304 -18.63 13.33 -20.34
C MET A 304 -19.02 12.79 -18.97
N ALA A 305 -18.06 12.41 -18.13
CA ALA A 305 -18.37 12.00 -16.76
C ALA A 305 -18.91 13.15 -15.91
N GLU A 306 -18.34 14.35 -16.05
CA GLU A 306 -18.80 15.58 -15.39
C GLU A 306 -20.22 15.94 -15.86
N ASP A 307 -20.43 16.05 -17.17
CA ASP A 307 -21.72 16.40 -17.78
C ASP A 307 -22.83 15.41 -17.35
N LEU A 308 -22.54 14.09 -17.33
CA LEU A 308 -23.50 13.08 -16.87
C LEU A 308 -23.77 13.13 -15.37
N THR A 309 -22.76 13.45 -14.58
CA THR A 309 -22.91 13.60 -13.14
C THR A 309 -23.84 14.77 -12.84
N GLU A 310 -23.63 15.91 -13.50
CA GLU A 310 -24.50 17.10 -13.36
C GLU A 310 -25.93 16.78 -13.82
N TYR A 311 -26.10 16.19 -15.00
CA TYR A 311 -27.42 15.81 -15.53
C TYR A 311 -28.21 14.90 -14.57
N PHE A 312 -27.57 13.87 -14.01
CA PHE A 312 -28.24 12.98 -13.06
C PHE A 312 -28.50 13.63 -11.70
N GLN A 313 -27.64 14.53 -11.23
CA GLN A 313 -27.89 15.32 -10.02
C GLN A 313 -29.12 16.22 -10.18
N GLU A 314 -29.26 16.91 -11.32
CA GLU A 314 -30.43 17.75 -11.61
C GLU A 314 -31.74 16.96 -11.64
N ARG A 315 -31.67 15.68 -12.01
CA ARG A 315 -32.81 14.73 -11.99
C ARG A 315 -33.02 14.03 -10.65
N GLY A 316 -32.27 14.41 -9.61
CA GLY A 316 -32.44 13.92 -8.24
C GLY A 316 -31.74 12.58 -7.93
N VAL A 317 -30.87 12.09 -8.81
CA VAL A 317 -30.07 10.89 -8.55
C VAL A 317 -28.89 11.24 -7.65
N ARG A 318 -28.65 10.43 -6.62
CA ARG A 318 -27.46 10.55 -5.77
C ARG A 318 -26.26 9.95 -6.50
N VAL A 319 -25.45 10.81 -7.12
CA VAL A 319 -24.32 10.40 -7.97
C VAL A 319 -23.02 11.12 -7.59
N ARG A 320 -21.89 10.42 -7.72
CA ARG A 320 -20.55 10.97 -7.58
C ARG A 320 -19.69 10.65 -8.80
N TYR A 321 -18.74 11.55 -9.06
CA TYR A 321 -17.73 11.41 -10.10
C TYR A 321 -16.40 10.98 -9.51
N LEU A 322 -15.75 9.98 -10.12
CA LEU A 322 -14.39 9.53 -9.79
C LEU A 322 -13.40 9.89 -10.90
N HIS A 323 -12.46 10.80 -10.59
CA HIS A 323 -11.41 11.23 -11.52
C HIS A 323 -10.00 10.82 -11.10
N SER A 324 -9.06 10.96 -12.04
CA SER A 324 -7.66 10.52 -11.89
C SER A 324 -6.85 11.33 -10.88
N GLU A 325 -7.29 12.54 -10.51
CA GLU A 325 -6.57 13.43 -9.56
C GLU A 325 -7.03 13.24 -8.12
N ILE A 326 -8.10 12.46 -7.89
CA ILE A 326 -8.53 12.06 -6.55
C ILE A 326 -7.44 11.22 -5.92
N ASN A 327 -6.99 11.63 -4.74
CA ASN A 327 -5.97 10.91 -3.99
C ASN A 327 -6.48 9.53 -3.53
N SER A 328 -5.57 8.60 -3.22
CA SER A 328 -5.95 7.22 -2.90
C SER A 328 -6.85 7.10 -1.67
N ILE A 329 -6.73 8.01 -0.70
CA ILE A 329 -7.53 7.97 0.53
C ILE A 329 -8.97 8.40 0.24
N GLU A 330 -9.14 9.57 -0.36
CA GLU A 330 -10.43 10.12 -0.78
C GLU A 330 -11.17 9.15 -1.71
N ARG A 331 -10.45 8.46 -2.58
CA ARG A 331 -11.02 7.41 -3.43
C ARG A 331 -11.62 6.26 -2.62
N ILE A 332 -10.92 5.78 -1.59
CA ILE A 332 -11.43 4.71 -0.72
C ILE A 332 -12.69 5.18 0.02
N GLU A 333 -12.73 6.45 0.44
CA GLU A 333 -13.88 7.05 1.12
C GLU A 333 -15.09 7.13 0.19
N ILE A 334 -14.93 7.60 -1.05
CA ILE A 334 -16.00 7.63 -2.05
C ILE A 334 -16.56 6.22 -2.30
N LEU A 335 -15.70 5.21 -2.36
CA LEU A 335 -16.14 3.84 -2.56
C LEU A 335 -16.84 3.26 -1.34
N GLN A 336 -16.47 3.65 -0.12
CA GLN A 336 -17.19 3.31 1.09
C GLN A 336 -18.58 3.96 1.11
N ASP A 337 -18.67 5.25 0.80
CA ASP A 337 -19.93 6.00 0.71
C ASP A 337 -20.90 5.36 -0.30
N LEU A 338 -20.39 4.82 -1.41
CA LEU A 338 -21.19 4.05 -2.36
C LEU A 338 -21.77 2.79 -1.70
N ARG A 339 -20.95 2.03 -0.97
CA ARG A 339 -21.39 0.78 -0.29
C ARG A 339 -22.41 1.07 0.80
N GLU A 340 -22.19 2.11 1.60
CA GLU A 340 -23.09 2.54 2.66
C GLU A 340 -24.39 3.12 2.13
N GLY A 341 -24.43 3.48 0.85
CA GLY A 341 -25.62 4.04 0.21
C GLY A 341 -25.82 5.51 0.50
N THR A 342 -24.74 6.24 0.82
CA THR A 342 -24.70 7.70 0.81
C THR A 342 -25.07 8.23 -0.58
N PHE A 343 -24.63 7.53 -1.62
CA PHE A 343 -25.05 7.73 -3.00
C PHE A 343 -25.20 6.39 -3.74
N ASP A 344 -25.87 6.42 -4.89
CA ASP A 344 -26.30 5.21 -5.62
C ASP A 344 -25.49 4.91 -6.88
N VAL A 345 -24.91 5.96 -7.48
CA VAL A 345 -24.23 5.88 -8.79
C VAL A 345 -22.81 6.44 -8.72
N LEU A 346 -21.85 5.70 -9.23
CA LEU A 346 -20.47 6.18 -9.42
C LEU A 346 -20.13 6.25 -10.92
N ILE A 347 -19.75 7.42 -11.39
CA ILE A 347 -19.32 7.64 -12.78
C ILE A 347 -17.81 7.84 -12.81
N GLY A 348 -17.11 7.23 -13.77
CA GLY A 348 -15.70 7.50 -13.96
C GLY A 348 -15.18 7.05 -15.33
N VAL A 349 -13.97 7.48 -15.68
CA VAL A 349 -13.34 7.09 -16.95
C VAL A 349 -12.72 5.70 -16.84
N ASN A 350 -11.99 5.46 -15.74
CA ASN A 350 -11.34 4.18 -15.47
C ASN A 350 -11.63 3.76 -14.03
N LEU A 351 -12.68 2.95 -13.86
CA LEU A 351 -13.07 2.34 -12.59
C LEU A 351 -12.40 0.98 -12.36
N LEU A 352 -11.41 0.61 -13.20
CA LEU A 352 -10.76 -0.71 -13.20
C LEU A 352 -9.61 -0.82 -12.20
N ARG A 353 -9.10 0.29 -11.66
CA ARG A 353 -7.82 0.30 -10.93
C ARG A 353 -7.87 -0.27 -9.51
N GLU A 354 -9.04 -0.36 -8.87
CA GLU A 354 -9.10 -0.82 -7.48
C GLU A 354 -9.52 -2.28 -7.34
N GLY A 355 -8.79 -3.05 -6.54
CA GLY A 355 -9.20 -4.36 -6.02
C GLY A 355 -10.33 -4.30 -4.99
N LEU A 356 -11.25 -3.33 -5.13
CA LEU A 356 -12.40 -3.18 -4.24
C LEU A 356 -13.58 -4.02 -4.73
N ASP A 357 -13.99 -4.93 -3.85
CA ASP A 357 -15.10 -5.87 -4.01
C ASP A 357 -16.40 -5.17 -3.58
N LEU A 358 -17.26 -4.87 -4.55
CA LEU A 358 -18.51 -4.12 -4.38
C LEU A 358 -19.72 -5.04 -4.62
N PRO A 359 -20.11 -5.89 -3.64
CA PRO A 359 -21.24 -6.79 -3.80
C PRO A 359 -22.57 -6.06 -3.96
N GLU A 360 -22.66 -4.77 -3.61
CA GLU A 360 -23.84 -3.92 -3.73
C GLU A 360 -24.08 -3.44 -5.18
N VAL A 361 -23.10 -3.57 -6.07
CA VAL A 361 -23.19 -3.15 -7.48
C VAL A 361 -23.87 -4.23 -8.31
N SER A 362 -25.09 -3.96 -8.77
CA SER A 362 -25.86 -4.87 -9.64
C SER A 362 -25.85 -4.46 -11.10
N LEU A 363 -25.45 -3.22 -11.42
CA LEU A 363 -25.41 -2.71 -12.79
C LEU A 363 -24.07 -2.05 -13.10
N VAL A 364 -23.49 -2.43 -14.23
CA VAL A 364 -22.36 -1.73 -14.85
C VAL A 364 -22.79 -1.22 -16.22
N ALA A 365 -22.70 0.09 -16.45
CA ALA A 365 -22.95 0.70 -17.74
C ALA A 365 -21.65 1.15 -18.40
N ILE A 366 -21.45 0.80 -19.66
CA ILE A 366 -20.28 1.16 -20.47
C ILE A 366 -20.77 2.02 -21.63
N LEU A 367 -20.58 3.34 -21.52
CA LEU A 367 -20.90 4.27 -22.60
C LEU A 367 -19.83 4.24 -23.67
N ASP A 368 -20.23 4.49 -24.92
CA ASP A 368 -19.34 4.47 -26.08
C ASP A 368 -18.50 3.16 -26.13
N ALA A 369 -19.18 2.02 -25.98
CA ALA A 369 -18.53 0.72 -25.91
C ALA A 369 -17.85 0.32 -27.24
N ASP A 370 -18.29 0.91 -28.37
CA ASP A 370 -17.76 0.67 -29.71
C ASP A 370 -16.55 1.54 -30.07
N LYS A 371 -16.10 2.44 -29.19
CA LYS A 371 -14.91 3.27 -29.44
C LYS A 371 -13.66 2.55 -28.99
N GLU A 372 -13.02 1.89 -29.94
CA GLU A 372 -11.78 1.15 -29.68
C GLU A 372 -10.67 2.02 -29.08
N GLY A 373 -9.84 1.38 -28.25
CA GLY A 373 -8.79 2.02 -27.50
C GLY A 373 -8.56 1.30 -26.18
N PHE A 374 -7.65 1.83 -25.36
CA PHE A 374 -7.25 1.18 -24.10
C PHE A 374 -8.46 0.85 -23.19
N LEU A 375 -9.42 1.78 -23.06
CA LEU A 375 -10.58 1.61 -22.16
C LEU A 375 -11.67 0.67 -22.69
N ARG A 376 -11.61 0.28 -23.98
CA ARG A 376 -12.60 -0.57 -24.66
C ARG A 376 -11.98 -1.79 -25.33
N ALA A 377 -10.70 -2.05 -25.08
CA ALA A 377 -10.06 -3.31 -25.46
C ALA A 377 -10.73 -4.49 -24.74
N LYS A 378 -10.69 -5.68 -25.35
CA LYS A 378 -11.21 -6.95 -24.79
C LYS A 378 -10.97 -7.09 -23.28
N ARG A 379 -9.72 -6.88 -22.84
CA ARG A 379 -9.32 -7.00 -21.42
C ARG A 379 -10.05 -6.00 -20.52
N SER A 380 -10.06 -4.72 -20.90
CA SER A 380 -10.73 -3.66 -20.15
C SER A 380 -12.24 -3.88 -20.06
N LEU A 381 -12.86 -4.37 -21.15
CA LEU A 381 -14.28 -4.71 -21.15
C LEU A 381 -14.59 -5.87 -20.19
N ILE A 382 -13.86 -6.99 -20.26
CA ILE A 382 -14.05 -8.13 -19.36
C ILE A 382 -13.90 -7.70 -17.89
N GLN A 383 -12.89 -6.89 -17.57
CA GLN A 383 -12.70 -6.38 -16.20
C GLN A 383 -13.84 -5.45 -15.75
N THR A 384 -14.34 -4.60 -16.66
CA THR A 384 -15.42 -3.66 -16.36
C THR A 384 -16.72 -4.43 -16.10
N ILE A 385 -17.05 -5.38 -16.99
CA ILE A 385 -18.18 -6.31 -16.85
C ILE A 385 -18.06 -7.07 -15.53
N GLY A 386 -16.87 -7.58 -15.20
CA GLY A 386 -16.58 -8.31 -13.97
C GLY A 386 -16.91 -7.56 -12.67
N ARG A 387 -17.06 -6.22 -12.69
CA ARG A 387 -17.51 -5.44 -11.53
C ARG A 387 -18.93 -5.75 -11.09
N ALA A 388 -19.79 -6.23 -11.99
CA ALA A 388 -21.13 -6.71 -11.66
C ALA A 388 -21.16 -8.20 -11.22
N ALA A 389 -20.05 -8.94 -11.36
CA ALA A 389 -19.98 -10.39 -11.10
C ALA A 389 -19.93 -10.76 -9.60
N ARG A 390 -20.28 -9.81 -8.72
CA ARG A 390 -20.34 -9.98 -7.26
C ARG A 390 -21.77 -9.92 -6.73
N HIS A 391 -22.70 -9.47 -7.56
CA HIS A 391 -24.12 -9.39 -7.26
C HIS A 391 -24.89 -10.53 -7.95
N VAL A 392 -25.92 -11.07 -7.30
CA VAL A 392 -26.70 -12.20 -7.83
C VAL A 392 -27.47 -11.81 -9.09
N GLU A 393 -28.00 -10.58 -9.12
CA GLU A 393 -28.67 -9.98 -10.28
C GLU A 393 -27.71 -9.10 -11.12
N GLY A 394 -26.41 -9.39 -11.12
CA GLY A 394 -25.41 -8.61 -11.85
C GLY A 394 -25.69 -8.51 -13.35
N LYS A 395 -25.69 -7.28 -13.88
CA LYS A 395 -25.88 -6.96 -15.31
C LYS A 395 -24.86 -5.95 -15.81
N ALA A 396 -24.52 -6.07 -17.08
CA ALA A 396 -23.72 -5.10 -17.82
C ALA A 396 -24.47 -4.59 -19.05
N ILE A 397 -24.50 -3.27 -19.26
CA ILE A 397 -25.08 -2.64 -20.46
C ILE A 397 -23.96 -1.94 -21.22
N LEU A 398 -23.75 -2.33 -22.48
CA LEU A 398 -22.80 -1.72 -23.40
C LEU A 398 -23.59 -0.86 -24.40
N TYR A 399 -23.42 0.46 -24.33
CA TYR A 399 -24.03 1.37 -25.29
C TYR A 399 -23.12 1.54 -26.49
N ALA A 400 -23.57 1.08 -27.66
CA ALA A 400 -22.80 0.98 -28.88
C ALA A 400 -23.71 0.87 -30.11
N ASP A 401 -23.27 1.45 -31.24
CA ASP A 401 -23.97 1.31 -32.51
C ASP A 401 -23.36 0.22 -33.40
N ASN A 402 -22.09 -0.13 -33.15
CA ASN A 402 -21.37 -1.17 -33.87
C ASN A 402 -20.82 -2.22 -32.89
N LEU A 403 -20.91 -3.49 -33.26
CA LEU A 403 -20.29 -4.58 -32.50
C LEU A 403 -18.82 -4.72 -32.94
N THR A 404 -17.88 -4.27 -32.12
CA THR A 404 -16.44 -4.40 -32.39
C THR A 404 -15.92 -5.80 -32.03
N ASP A 405 -14.76 -6.18 -32.57
CA ASP A 405 -14.10 -7.45 -32.23
C ASP A 405 -13.80 -7.56 -30.73
N SER A 406 -13.40 -6.45 -30.11
CA SER A 406 -13.16 -6.38 -28.66
C SER A 406 -14.43 -6.64 -27.85
N MET A 407 -15.57 -6.09 -28.28
CA MET A 407 -16.87 -6.33 -27.64
C MET A 407 -17.32 -7.77 -27.82
N ALA A 408 -17.30 -8.28 -29.06
CA ALA A 408 -17.71 -9.64 -29.37
C ALA A 408 -16.91 -10.65 -28.53
N ALA A 409 -15.58 -10.53 -28.49
CA ALA A 409 -14.72 -11.41 -27.72
C ALA A 409 -14.90 -11.29 -26.20
N ALA A 410 -15.30 -10.12 -25.68
CA ALA A 410 -15.59 -9.94 -24.27
C ALA A 410 -16.95 -10.53 -23.87
N ILE A 411 -17.97 -10.36 -24.72
CA ILE A 411 -19.31 -10.94 -24.54
C ILE A 411 -19.23 -12.46 -24.58
N GLU A 412 -18.60 -13.02 -25.62
CA GLU A 412 -18.45 -14.47 -25.80
C GLU A 412 -17.77 -15.13 -24.58
N GLU A 413 -16.68 -14.53 -24.09
CA GLU A 413 -15.97 -15.06 -22.92
C GLU A 413 -16.80 -14.97 -21.63
N THR A 414 -17.58 -13.90 -21.47
CA THR A 414 -18.48 -13.73 -20.32
C THR A 414 -19.61 -14.76 -20.36
N GLU A 415 -20.22 -14.97 -21.52
CA GLU A 415 -21.29 -15.96 -21.71
C GLU A 415 -20.79 -17.40 -21.53
N ARG A 416 -19.59 -17.73 -22.05
CA ARG A 416 -18.94 -19.02 -21.84
C ARG A 416 -18.74 -19.33 -20.35
N ARG A 417 -18.17 -18.37 -19.60
CA ARG A 417 -17.96 -18.50 -18.14
C ARG A 417 -19.28 -18.69 -17.41
N ARG A 418 -20.29 -17.87 -17.73
CA ARG A 418 -21.63 -17.93 -17.14
C ARG A 418 -22.27 -19.30 -17.37
N ALA A 419 -22.19 -19.85 -18.58
CA ALA A 419 -22.76 -21.17 -18.90
C ALA A 419 -22.14 -22.29 -18.05
N ILE A 420 -20.80 -22.33 -17.93
CA ILE A 420 -20.11 -23.33 -17.10
C ILE A 420 -20.48 -23.19 -15.62
N GLN A 421 -20.63 -21.96 -15.12
CA GLN A 421 -21.03 -21.69 -13.74
C GLN A 421 -22.47 -22.14 -13.45
N ILE A 422 -23.40 -21.93 -14.40
CA ILE A 422 -24.78 -22.41 -14.30
C ILE A 422 -24.80 -23.94 -14.21
N GLU A 423 -24.13 -24.63 -15.14
CA GLU A 423 -24.06 -26.09 -15.16
C GLU A 423 -23.47 -26.64 -13.85
N TYR A 424 -22.39 -26.03 -13.36
CA TYR A 424 -21.78 -26.41 -12.10
C TYR A 424 -22.72 -26.23 -10.91
N ASN A 425 -23.43 -25.09 -10.84
CA ASN A 425 -24.37 -24.81 -9.77
C ASN A 425 -25.55 -25.78 -9.77
N GLU A 426 -26.13 -26.07 -10.93
CA GLU A 426 -27.22 -27.03 -11.09
C GLU A 426 -26.79 -28.43 -10.65
N LYS A 427 -25.62 -28.88 -11.11
CA LYS A 427 -25.07 -30.20 -10.78
C LYS A 427 -24.81 -30.39 -9.29
N HIS A 428 -24.46 -29.32 -8.58
CA HIS A 428 -24.10 -29.35 -7.16
C HIS A 428 -25.18 -28.79 -6.23
N GLY A 429 -26.35 -28.39 -6.75
CA GLY A 429 -27.43 -27.80 -5.95
C GLY A 429 -27.06 -26.48 -5.27
N ILE A 430 -26.18 -25.69 -5.88
CA ILE A 430 -25.71 -24.41 -5.33
C ILE A 430 -26.66 -23.30 -5.76
N VAL A 431 -27.25 -22.61 -4.78
CA VAL A 431 -28.04 -21.39 -5.03
C VAL A 431 -27.12 -20.17 -4.90
N PRO A 432 -27.00 -19.31 -5.93
CA PRO A 432 -26.18 -18.10 -5.87
C PRO A 432 -26.57 -17.21 -4.69
N LYS A 433 -25.58 -16.80 -3.89
CA LYS A 433 -25.78 -15.88 -2.76
C LYS A 433 -24.75 -14.75 -2.80
N PRO A 434 -25.14 -13.50 -2.48
CA PRO A 434 -24.18 -12.41 -2.40
C PRO A 434 -23.23 -12.65 -1.21
N ILE A 435 -21.99 -12.19 -1.33
CA ILE A 435 -21.03 -12.21 -0.22
C ILE A 435 -21.44 -11.12 0.77
N VAL A 436 -21.90 -11.51 1.96
CA VAL A 436 -22.14 -10.55 3.06
C VAL A 436 -20.82 -10.28 3.77
N LYS A 437 -19.99 -9.40 3.22
CA LYS A 437 -18.73 -9.01 3.85
C LYS A 437 -18.96 -7.79 4.75
N LYS A 438 -18.91 -7.98 6.08
CA LYS A 438 -18.79 -6.86 7.02
C LYS A 438 -17.48 -6.13 6.72
N SER A 439 -17.58 -4.88 6.26
CA SER A 439 -16.43 -4.07 5.89
C SER A 439 -15.68 -3.61 7.14
N ASN A 440 -14.69 -4.38 7.60
CA ASN A 440 -13.65 -3.84 8.49
C ASN A 440 -12.45 -3.47 7.63
N ASN A 441 -12.52 -2.34 6.91
CA ASN A 441 -11.31 -1.79 6.31
C ASN A 441 -10.54 -1.05 7.42
N ALA A 442 -9.43 -1.62 7.87
CA ALA A 442 -8.65 -1.10 9.00
C ALA A 442 -8.16 0.35 8.77
N ILE A 443 -7.91 0.73 7.52
CA ILE A 443 -7.51 2.10 7.15
C ILE A 443 -8.67 3.08 7.34
N LEU A 444 -9.87 2.67 6.94
CA LEU A 444 -11.08 3.48 7.12
C LEU A 444 -11.50 3.54 8.58
N ALA A 445 -11.37 2.46 9.34
CA ALA A 445 -11.56 2.49 10.79
C ALA A 445 -10.61 3.50 11.45
N PHE A 446 -9.36 3.59 11.00
CA PHE A 446 -8.40 4.59 11.47
C PHE A 446 -8.75 6.03 11.04
N LEU A 447 -9.25 6.22 9.81
CA LEU A 447 -9.68 7.53 9.29
C LEU A 447 -10.99 8.01 9.93
N GLU A 448 -11.97 7.13 10.17
CA GLU A 448 -13.18 7.43 10.92
C GLU A 448 -12.84 7.85 12.36
N VAL A 449 -11.89 7.17 13.00
CA VAL A 449 -11.34 7.59 14.29
C VAL A 449 -10.72 8.99 14.17
N SER A 450 -9.95 9.26 13.11
CA SER A 450 -9.35 10.58 12.85
C SER A 450 -10.38 11.69 12.57
N ARG A 451 -11.51 11.39 11.93
CA ARG A 451 -12.60 12.36 11.67
C ARG A 451 -13.46 12.62 12.90
N ARG A 452 -13.74 11.59 13.71
CA ARG A 452 -14.38 11.76 15.03
C ARG A 452 -13.53 12.60 15.99
N LEU A 453 -12.22 12.67 15.76
CA LEU A 453 -11.30 13.56 16.49
C LEU A 453 -11.40 15.04 16.04
N ASN A 454 -11.92 15.34 14.85
CA ASN A 454 -12.07 16.70 14.32
C ASN A 454 -13.50 17.29 14.44
N SER A 455 -14.51 16.45 14.69
CA SER A 455 -15.89 16.90 14.87
C SER A 455 -16.13 17.26 16.34
N GLN A 456 -16.52 18.50 16.60
CA GLN A 456 -16.95 19.01 17.92
C GLN A 456 -18.26 18.35 18.44
N GLU A 457 -18.64 17.17 17.95
CA GLU A 457 -19.92 16.53 18.22
C GLU A 457 -19.84 15.40 19.26
N LEU A 458 -18.74 15.33 20.03
CA LEU A 458 -18.58 14.34 21.11
C LEU A 458 -19.40 14.67 22.37
N GLU A 459 -19.79 15.93 22.59
CA GLU A 459 -20.57 16.31 23.77
C GLU A 459 -22.01 15.74 23.75
N GLN A 460 -22.61 15.54 22.57
CA GLN A 460 -24.00 15.07 22.47
C GLN A 460 -24.18 13.55 22.58
N VAL A 461 -23.13 12.77 22.35
CA VAL A 461 -23.21 11.29 22.48
C VAL A 461 -23.21 10.87 23.96
N TYR A 462 -22.91 11.79 24.88
CA TYR A 462 -22.56 11.45 26.26
C TYR A 462 -23.69 11.49 27.30
N GLU A 463 -24.86 12.05 26.99
CA GLU A 463 -26.01 11.95 27.88
C GLU A 463 -26.59 10.52 27.97
N LYS A 464 -26.05 9.56 27.19
CA LYS A 464 -26.50 8.16 27.14
C LYS A 464 -25.39 7.13 27.36
N ALA A 465 -24.51 7.38 28.33
CA ALA A 465 -23.41 6.47 28.68
C ALA A 465 -23.85 5.05 29.13
N ASP A 466 -25.12 4.87 29.47
CA ASP A 466 -25.68 3.58 29.87
C ASP A 466 -26.10 2.67 28.71
N GLU A 467 -26.16 3.18 27.48
CA GLU A 467 -26.62 2.40 26.30
C GLU A 467 -25.47 1.85 25.43
N ILE A 468 -24.20 2.08 25.80
CA ILE A 468 -23.04 1.65 24.99
C ILE A 468 -22.83 0.12 25.13
N PRO A 469 -22.87 -0.66 24.02
CA PRO A 469 -22.58 -2.09 24.05
C PRO A 469 -21.15 -2.37 24.56
N LEU A 470 -21.00 -3.42 25.39
CA LEU A 470 -19.72 -3.83 25.97
C LEU A 470 -18.59 -4.04 24.93
N GLU A 471 -18.95 -4.48 23.72
CA GLU A 471 -18.03 -4.72 22.60
C GLU A 471 -17.32 -3.44 22.11
N ASN A 472 -17.92 -2.26 22.32
CA ASN A 472 -17.38 -0.98 21.84
C ASN A 472 -16.54 -0.24 22.91
N ILE A 473 -16.52 -0.75 24.16
CA ILE A 473 -15.81 -0.11 25.27
C ILE A 473 -14.28 -0.09 25.07
N PRO A 474 -13.61 -1.15 24.57
CA PRO A 474 -12.16 -1.13 24.34
C PRO A 474 -11.74 0.00 23.39
N THR A 475 -12.48 0.18 22.29
CA THR A 475 -12.23 1.24 21.30
C THR A 475 -12.39 2.63 21.92
N LEU A 476 -13.41 2.82 22.77
CA LEU A 476 -13.66 4.08 23.46
C LEU A 476 -12.57 4.41 24.50
N ILE A 477 -12.03 3.40 25.20
CA ILE A 477 -10.91 3.59 26.12
C ILE A 477 -9.67 4.07 25.38
N THR A 478 -9.34 3.46 24.24
CA THR A 478 -8.19 3.88 23.42
C THR A 478 -8.36 5.33 22.92
N GLN A 479 -9.59 5.75 22.58
CA GLN A 479 -9.90 7.13 22.19
C GLN A 479 -9.66 8.13 23.33
N LEU A 480 -10.19 7.83 24.53
CA LEU A 480 -10.02 8.69 25.70
C LEU A 480 -8.56 8.77 26.15
N GLU A 481 -7.78 7.70 25.99
CA GLU A 481 -6.34 7.69 26.30
C GLU A 481 -5.53 8.62 25.39
N ALA A 482 -5.89 8.69 24.10
CA ALA A 482 -5.28 9.62 23.17
C ALA A 482 -5.61 11.07 23.54
N GLN A 483 -6.88 11.36 23.86
CA GLN A 483 -7.33 12.70 24.30
C GLN A 483 -6.69 13.13 25.62
N MET A 484 -6.58 12.22 26.59
CA MET A 484 -5.88 12.48 27.86
C MET A 484 -4.41 12.86 27.62
N LYS A 485 -3.71 12.14 26.74
CA LYS A 485 -2.31 12.43 26.39
C LYS A 485 -2.16 13.76 25.65
N GLU A 486 -3.12 14.11 24.80
CA GLU A 486 -3.10 15.38 24.08
C GLU A 486 -3.40 16.58 24.98
N ALA A 487 -4.41 16.48 25.85
CA ALA A 487 -4.71 17.49 26.87
C ALA A 487 -3.51 17.69 27.82
N ALA A 488 -2.84 16.61 28.21
CA ALA A 488 -1.61 16.68 29.01
C ALA A 488 -0.47 17.40 28.26
N LYS A 489 -0.32 17.19 26.94
CA LYS A 489 0.66 17.92 26.10
C LYS A 489 0.33 19.41 25.98
N LYS A 490 -0.95 19.78 25.99
CA LYS A 490 -1.44 21.17 25.96
C LYS A 490 -1.44 21.84 27.34
N MET A 491 -1.00 21.13 28.39
CA MET A 491 -1.04 21.57 29.80
C MET A 491 -2.46 21.82 30.34
N GLU A 492 -3.47 21.21 29.72
CA GLU A 492 -4.88 21.25 30.13
C GLU A 492 -5.16 20.11 31.11
N PHE A 493 -4.60 20.21 32.32
CA PHE A 493 -4.59 19.11 33.29
C PHE A 493 -5.99 18.74 33.83
N GLU A 494 -6.93 19.68 33.87
CA GLU A 494 -8.32 19.42 34.28
C GLU A 494 -9.06 18.53 33.27
N GLU A 495 -8.89 18.78 31.97
CA GLU A 495 -9.46 17.95 30.91
C GLU A 495 -8.79 16.57 30.87
N ALA A 496 -7.46 16.52 31.01
CA ALA A 496 -6.75 15.24 31.14
C ALA A 496 -7.25 14.41 32.34
N ALA A 497 -7.56 15.06 33.47
CA ALA A 497 -8.13 14.38 34.64
C ALA A 497 -9.54 13.84 34.36
N LYS A 498 -10.39 14.61 33.67
CA LYS A 498 -11.74 14.14 33.25
C LYS A 498 -11.65 12.90 32.35
N TYR A 499 -10.76 12.90 31.35
CA TYR A 499 -10.57 11.75 30.48
C TYR A 499 -10.05 10.52 31.24
N ARG A 500 -9.09 10.72 32.16
CA ARG A 500 -8.55 9.65 33.02
C ARG A 500 -9.63 8.99 33.87
N ASP A 501 -10.43 9.80 34.54
CA ASP A 501 -11.48 9.30 35.44
C ASP A 501 -12.58 8.58 34.64
N ARG A 502 -12.77 8.99 33.38
CA ARG A 502 -13.71 8.34 32.47
C ARG A 502 -13.21 7.01 31.92
N ILE A 503 -11.92 6.91 31.58
CA ILE A 503 -11.27 5.64 31.23
C ILE A 503 -11.41 4.64 32.38
N LYS A 504 -11.19 5.11 33.61
CA LYS A 504 -11.32 4.28 34.81
C LYS A 504 -12.74 3.71 34.92
N HIS A 505 -13.76 4.55 34.81
CA HIS A 505 -15.16 4.11 34.87
C HIS A 505 -15.53 3.06 33.80
N LEU A 506 -15.01 3.22 32.58
CA LEU A 506 -15.25 2.25 31.49
C LEU A 506 -14.52 0.92 31.72
N ARG A 507 -13.30 0.95 32.28
CA ARG A 507 -12.56 -0.25 32.67
C ARG A 507 -13.27 -1.00 33.79
N ASP A 508 -13.78 -0.29 34.79
CA ASP A 508 -14.53 -0.87 35.90
C ASP A 508 -15.82 -1.56 35.39
N LYS A 509 -16.49 -0.96 34.40
CA LYS A 509 -17.67 -1.54 33.70
C LYS A 509 -17.32 -2.82 32.92
N MET A 510 -16.18 -2.88 32.25
CA MET A 510 -15.71 -4.11 31.57
C MET A 510 -15.36 -5.24 32.55
N LEU A 511 -14.83 -4.89 33.72
CA LEU A 511 -14.42 -5.83 34.76
C LEU A 511 -15.58 -6.30 35.65
N GLY A 512 -16.80 -5.79 35.42
CA GLY A 512 -18.00 -6.15 36.19
C GLY A 512 -17.98 -5.68 37.65
N GLN A 513 -17.07 -4.76 38.01
CA GLN A 513 -17.00 -4.21 39.36
C GLN A 513 -18.08 -3.13 39.51
N ARG A 514 -19.20 -3.49 40.13
CA ARG A 514 -20.14 -2.50 40.68
C ARG A 514 -19.49 -1.84 41.90
N ASN A 515 -19.53 -0.51 41.93
CA ASN A 515 -19.35 0.25 43.18
C ASN A 515 -20.31 -0.23 44.27
#